data_AF-A0A9D7EES9-F1
#
_entry.id   AF-A0A9D7EES9-F1
#
_cell.length_a   1.000
_cell.length_b   1.000
_cell.length_c   1.000
_cell.angle_alpha   90.00
_cell.angle_beta   90.00
_cell.angle_gamma   90.00
#
_symmetry.space_group_name_H-M   'P 1'
#
loop_
_entity.id
_entity.type
_entity.pdbx_description
1 polymer ?
#
loop_
_entity_poly.entity_id
_entity_poly.type
_entity_poly.pdbx_seq_one_letter_code
_entity_poly.pdbx_strand_id
1 'polypeptide(L)' 'MDNYLDIEELARRLRVPVTWIYDRTRKSGTEQIPHYKFGKYVRFLEKEVLEYLKTKSKGGAR' A
#
# COMPACT_ATOMS: atom_id res chain seq x y z
N MET A 1 1.35 5.22 -17.99
CA MET A 1 1.28 6.32 -17.02
C MET A 1 1.15 5.68 -15.66
N ASP A 2 2.24 5.69 -14.91
CA ASP A 2 2.36 5.02 -13.62
C ASP A 2 2.15 6.07 -12.54
N ASN A 3 1.07 5.91 -11.76
CA ASN A 3 0.61 6.91 -10.82
C ASN A 3 1.21 6.64 -9.44
N TYR A 4 2.02 7.57 -8.96
CA TYR A 4 2.62 7.53 -7.62
C TYR A 4 1.72 8.25 -6.64
N LEU A 5 1.19 7.51 -5.67
CA LEU A 5 0.27 8.01 -4.67
C LEU A 5 1.02 8.32 -3.36
N ASP A 6 0.56 9.37 -2.67
CA ASP A 6 0.91 9.56 -1.25
C ASP A 6 0.18 8.55 -0.37
N ILE A 7 0.57 8.46 0.90
CA ILE A 7 -0.14 7.69 1.93
C ILE A 7 -1.62 8.09 1.97
N GLU A 8 -1.93 9.38 1.95
CA GLU A 8 -3.30 9.87 2.03
C GLU A 8 -4.12 9.50 0.79
N GLU A 9 -3.52 9.64 -0.39
CA GLU A 9 -4.20 9.34 -1.64
C GLU A 9 -4.45 7.84 -1.78
N LEU A 10 -3.46 7.03 -1.40
CA LEU A 10 -3.60 5.58 -1.36
C LEU A 10 -4.72 5.16 -0.39
N ALA A 11 -4.81 5.78 0.79
CA ALA A 11 -5.87 5.53 1.76
C ALA A 11 -7.26 5.82 1.19
N ARG A 12 -7.43 6.99 0.56
CA ARG A 12 -8.69 7.37 -0.10
C ARG A 12 -9.04 6.40 -1.23
N ARG A 13 -8.05 5.99 -2.02
CA ARG A 13 -8.23 5.09 -3.16
C ARG A 13 -8.66 3.69 -2.73
N LEU A 14 -8.03 3.16 -1.70
CA LEU A 14 -8.34 1.86 -1.10
C LEU A 14 -9.56 1.90 -0.16
N ARG A 15 -10.06 3.10 0.17
CA ARG A 15 -11.09 3.33 1.20
C ARG A 15 -10.73 2.69 2.55
N VAL A 16 -9.45 2.75 2.90
CA VAL A 16 -8.92 2.26 4.19
C VAL A 16 -8.38 3.44 5.00
N PRO A 17 -8.34 3.34 6.33
CA PRO A 17 -7.73 4.39 7.13
C PRO A 17 -6.22 4.46 6.88
N VAL A 18 -5.67 5.68 6.92
CA VAL A 18 -4.23 5.95 6.78
C VAL A 18 -3.39 5.16 7.79
N THR A 19 -3.92 4.95 9.01
CA THR A 19 -3.30 4.13 10.05
C THR A 19 -3.08 2.68 9.62
N TRP A 20 -3.97 2.12 8.79
CA TRP A 20 -3.80 0.77 8.23
C TRP A 20 -2.59 0.72 7.28
N ILE A 21 -2.37 1.78 6.49
CA ILE A 21 -1.20 1.88 5.60
C ILE A 21 0.09 2.03 6.42
N TYR A 22 0.06 2.82 7.50
CA TYR A 22 1.19 2.92 8.43
C TYR A 22 1.50 1.58 9.12
N ASP A 23 0.50 0.83 9.57
CA ASP A 23 0.69 -0.51 10.15
C ASP A 23 1.33 -1.47 9.13
N ARG A 24 0.85 -1.44 7.89
CA ARG A 24 1.36 -2.28 6.79
C ARG A 24 2.74 -1.87 6.28
N THR A 25 3.11 -0.60 6.39
CA THR A 25 4.48 -0.14 6.08
C THR A 25 5.44 -0.41 7.22
N ARG A 26 4.95 -0.46 8.46
CA ARG A 26 5.76 -0.76 9.65
C ARG A 26 6.00 -2.25 9.85
N LYS A 27 5.05 -3.11 9.47
CA LYS A 27 5.21 -4.57 9.53
C LYS A 27 6.24 -5.04 8.51
N SER A 28 7.33 -5.62 9.02
CA SER A 28 8.40 -6.19 8.21
C SER A 28 8.03 -7.62 7.81
N GLY A 29 8.00 -7.93 6.52
CA GLY A 29 7.74 -9.29 6.01
C GLY A 29 6.78 -9.35 4.82
N THR A 30 6.14 -10.50 4.62
CA THR A 30 5.23 -10.74 3.47
C THR A 30 3.99 -9.84 3.47
N GLU A 31 3.73 -9.11 4.56
CA GLU A 31 2.60 -8.21 4.76
C GLU A 31 2.92 -6.74 4.42
N GLN A 32 4.14 -6.47 3.95
CA GLN A 32 4.60 -5.14 3.58
C GLN A 32 4.07 -4.70 2.22
N ILE A 33 3.47 -3.51 2.17
CA ILE A 33 3.02 -2.89 0.91
C ILE A 33 4.25 -2.36 0.14
N PRO A 34 4.32 -2.56 -1.19
CA PRO A 34 5.37 -1.99 -2.02
C PRO A 34 5.36 -0.46 -1.94
N HIS A 35 6.49 0.11 -1.54
CA HIS A 35 6.63 1.54 -1.34
C HIS A 35 8.00 2.02 -1.80
N TYR A 36 8.02 3.24 -2.33
CA TYR A 36 9.19 3.88 -2.91
C TYR A 36 9.58 5.09 -2.08
N LYS A 37 10.82 5.14 -1.63
CA LYS A 37 11.36 6.28 -0.89
C LYS A 37 11.88 7.34 -1.86
N PHE A 38 11.23 8.48 -1.88
CA PHE A 38 11.65 9.70 -2.57
C PHE A 38 12.15 10.71 -1.53
N GLY A 39 13.37 10.48 -1.03
CA GLY A 39 13.95 11.28 0.05
C GLY A 39 13.13 11.20 1.34
N LYS A 40 12.54 12.32 1.75
CA LYS A 40 11.65 12.40 2.93
C LYS A 40 10.27 11.76 2.68
N TYR A 41 9.86 11.65 1.43
CA TYR A 41 8.51 11.22 1.06
C TYR A 41 8.47 9.75 0.69
N VAL A 42 7.40 9.07 1.07
CA VAL A 42 7.13 7.70 0.64
C VAL A 42 5.99 7.75 -0.37
N ARG A 43 6.22 7.16 -1.55
CA ARG A 43 5.26 7.06 -2.63
C ARG A 43 4.89 5.61 -2.86
N PHE A 44 3.67 5.39 -3.32
CA PHE A 44 3.14 4.06 -3.60
C PHE A 44 2.71 3.99 -5.04
N LEU A 45 3.18 2.98 -5.77
CA LEU A 45 2.71 2.73 -7.12
C LEU A 45 1.32 2.10 -7.07
N GLU A 46 0.31 2.79 -7.58
CA GLU A 46 -1.09 2.33 -7.52
C GLU A 46 -1.22 0.89 -8.05
N LYS A 47 -0.61 0.60 -9.21
CA LYS A 47 -0.65 -0.73 -9.84
C LYS A 47 -0.08 -1.81 -8.94
N GLU A 48 1.14 -1.60 -8.42
CA GLU A 48 1.79 -2.60 -7.56
C GLU A 48 1.03 -2.84 -6.27
N VAL A 49 0.47 -1.79 -5.65
CA VAL A 49 -0.36 -1.97 -4.45
C VAL A 49 -1.62 -2.77 -4.78
N LEU A 50 -2.27 -2.50 -5.91
CA LEU A 50 -3.44 -3.26 -6.34
C LEU A 50 -3.11 -4.73 -6.65
N GLU A 51 -1.98 -4.99 -7.30
CA GLU A 51 -1.51 -6.36 -7.60
C GLU A 51 -1.12 -7.13 -6.33
N TYR A 52 -0.45 -6.45 -5.41
CA TYR A 52 -0.13 -6.97 -4.08
C TYR A 52 -1.40 -7.37 -3.32
N LEU A 53 -2.41 -6.49 -3.30
CA LEU A 53 -3.69 -6.76 -2.65
C LEU A 53 -4.46 -7.90 -3.32
N LYS A 54 -4.46 -7.98 -4.66
CA LYS A 54 -5.06 -9.11 -5.39
C LYS A 54 -4.43 -10.44 -5.01
N THR A 55 -3.12 -10.45 -4.81
CA THR A 55 -2.36 -11.65 -4.41
C THR A 55 -2.69 -12.07 -2.98
N LYS A 56 -2.79 -11.10 -2.04
CA LYS A 56 -3.07 -11.35 -0.61
C LYS A 56 -4.55 -11.62 -0.29
N SER A 57 -5.49 -11.07 -1.06
CA SER A 57 -6.94 -11.23 -0.83
C SER A 57 -7.41 -12.69 -0.88
N LYS A 58 -6.66 -13.59 -1.52
CA LYS A 58 -6.91 -15.04 -1.48
C LYS A 58 -6.72 -15.69 -0.09
N GLY A 59 -6.24 -14.97 0.92
CA GLY A 59 -6.04 -15.47 2.28
C GLY A 59 -7.02 -14.91 3.34
N GLY A 60 -7.97 -14.07 2.96
CA GLY A 60 -8.83 -13.29 3.88
C GLY A 60 -10.30 -13.71 3.92
N ALA A 61 -10.62 -14.95 3.61
CA ALA A 61 -11.95 -15.54 3.81
C ALA A 61 -11.82 -16.75 4.72
N ARG A 62 -11.70 -16.50 6.03
CA ARG A 62 -11.98 -17.46 7.10
C ARG A 62 -12.69 -16.74 8.22
#